data_AF-A0A645B8M3-F1
#
_entry.id   AF-A0A645B8M3-F1
#
_cell.length_a   1.000
_cell.length_b   1.000
_cell.length_c   1.000
_cell.angle_alpha   90.00
_cell.angle_beta   90.00
_cell.angle_gamma   90.00
#
_symmetry.space_group_name_H-M   'P 1'
#
loop_
_entity.id
_entity.type
_entity.pdbx_description
1 polymer ?
#
loop_
_entity_poly.entity_id
_entity_poly.type
_entity_poly.pdbx_seq_one_letter_code
_entity_poly.pdbx_strand_id
1 'polypeptide(L)'
;MNYSKTLNQKHQLVVLLTILISLCMAFSLYGQEFPQSNDMRKSLDFMFEHLDRNSVPKGLLRDYAVEYEDFDLFTGKVPLDDDNIGTVVRFGNLLKTISSSAVKVDPLEGFENSIKNIKKNNSGELTLGIMLYEYARIKANALTDGLIRYENGQVYNTNKAESPYQLEYVFAGSCLETSTQQSNRIISYKLQHEKCGN
;
A
#
# COMPACT_ATOMS: atom_id res chain seq x y z
N MET A 1 36.64 -48.64 25.96
CA MET A 1 36.87 -47.43 26.77
C MET A 1 36.92 -46.22 25.83
N ASN A 2 35.79 -45.56 25.57
CA ASN A 2 35.73 -44.36 24.72
C ASN A 2 34.57 -43.42 25.12
N TYR A 3 34.18 -43.46 26.40
CA TYR A 3 33.09 -42.62 26.95
C TYR A 3 33.53 -41.17 27.20
N SER A 4 34.83 -40.92 27.38
CA SER A 4 35.36 -39.59 27.70
C SER A 4 35.36 -38.63 26.49
N LYS A 5 35.64 -39.13 25.27
CA LYS A 5 35.67 -38.30 24.05
C LYS A 5 34.27 -37.85 23.60
N THR A 6 33.27 -38.73 23.68
CA THR A 6 31.88 -38.45 23.29
C THR A 6 31.16 -37.51 24.25
N LEU A 7 31.49 -37.56 25.56
CA LEU A 7 30.95 -36.63 26.56
C LEU A 7 31.47 -35.21 26.33
N ASN A 8 32.77 -35.05 26.06
CA ASN A 8 33.39 -33.76 25.81
C ASN A 8 32.87 -33.11 24.51
N GLN A 9 32.64 -33.92 23.46
CA GLN A 9 32.06 -33.45 22.20
C GLN A 9 30.61 -32.96 22.35
N LYS A 10 29.78 -33.64 23.17
CA LYS A 10 28.42 -33.17 23.50
C LYS A 10 28.42 -31.87 24.29
N HIS A 11 29.30 -31.73 25.27
CA HIS A 11 29.44 -30.47 26.02
C HIS A 11 29.91 -29.32 25.11
N GLN A 12 30.86 -29.56 24.21
CA GLN A 12 31.28 -28.55 23.22
C GLN A 12 30.15 -28.17 22.25
N LEU A 13 29.32 -29.12 21.83
CA LEU A 13 28.18 -28.85 20.95
C LEU A 13 27.09 -28.03 21.66
N VAL A 14 26.82 -28.31 22.93
CA VAL A 14 25.87 -27.53 23.76
C VAL A 14 26.38 -26.12 23.99
N VAL A 15 27.68 -25.94 24.25
CA VAL A 15 28.30 -24.61 24.42
C VAL A 15 28.28 -23.81 23.11
N LEU A 16 28.52 -24.46 21.96
CA LEU A 16 28.42 -23.81 20.65
C LEU A 16 26.97 -23.39 20.32
N LEU A 17 25.99 -24.24 20.64
CA LEU A 17 24.57 -23.93 20.45
C LEU A 17 24.10 -22.79 21.36
N THR A 18 24.55 -22.74 22.63
CA THR A 18 24.19 -21.64 23.53
C THR A 18 24.83 -20.30 23.12
N ILE A 19 26.06 -20.32 22.60
CA ILE A 19 26.70 -19.12 22.04
C ILE A 19 25.95 -18.64 20.78
N LEU A 20 25.55 -19.56 19.89
CA LEU A 20 24.82 -19.23 18.66
C LEU A 20 23.43 -18.62 18.96
N ILE A 21 22.69 -19.21 19.92
CA ILE A 21 21.37 -18.71 20.35
C ILE A 21 21.50 -17.34 21.04
N SER A 22 22.55 -17.13 21.83
CA SER A 22 22.88 -15.84 22.44
C SER A 22 23.21 -14.77 21.39
N LEU A 23 23.97 -15.14 20.35
CA LEU A 23 24.26 -14.26 19.21
C LEU A 23 22.97 -13.87 18.46
N CYS A 24 22.06 -14.82 18.22
CA CYS A 24 20.78 -14.55 17.55
C CYS A 24 19.87 -13.60 18.35
N MET A 25 19.90 -13.66 19.68
CA MET A 25 19.14 -12.72 20.52
C MET A 25 19.76 -11.30 20.53
N ALA A 26 21.09 -11.18 20.38
CA ALA A 26 21.75 -9.87 20.26
C ALA A 26 21.44 -9.16 18.93
N PHE A 27 21.17 -9.89 17.84
CA PHE A 27 20.70 -9.32 16.58
C PHE A 27 19.24 -8.87 16.60
N SER A 28 18.43 -9.39 17.54
CA SER A 28 17.00 -9.08 17.64
C SER A 28 16.71 -7.74 18.34
N LEU A 29 17.74 -7.03 18.82
CA LEU A 29 17.61 -5.74 19.52
C LEU A 29 17.83 -4.51 18.61
N TYR A 30 18.00 -4.71 17.30
CA TYR A 30 17.82 -3.63 16.32
C TYR A 30 16.40 -3.67 15.76
N GLY A 31 15.40 -3.54 16.63
CA GLY A 31 14.13 -2.98 16.21
C GLY A 31 14.35 -1.50 15.90
N GLN A 32 14.85 -1.20 14.71
CA GLN A 32 14.92 0.19 14.25
C GLN A 32 13.50 0.74 14.25
N GLU A 33 13.27 1.82 15.00
CA GLU A 33 12.17 2.73 14.74
C GLU A 33 12.17 3.03 13.23
N PHE A 34 11.08 2.74 12.53
CA PHE A 34 11.02 2.77 11.07
C PHE A 34 10.84 4.21 10.53
N PRO A 35 11.86 4.82 9.89
CA PRO A 35 11.67 5.85 8.87
C PRO A 35 11.35 5.22 7.48
N GLN A 36 10.77 4.01 7.45
CA GLN A 36 10.67 3.14 6.26
C GLN A 36 9.93 3.78 5.08
N SER A 37 8.96 4.66 5.33
CA SER A 37 8.17 5.31 4.27
C SER A 37 9.04 6.16 3.35
N ASN A 38 10.04 6.85 3.90
CA ASN A 38 10.92 7.73 3.12
C ASN A 38 11.88 6.93 2.24
N ASP A 39 12.41 5.82 2.76
CA ASP A 39 13.34 4.98 2.00
C ASP A 39 12.62 4.18 0.90
N MET A 40 11.41 3.67 1.17
CA MET A 40 10.58 3.05 0.13
C MET A 40 10.21 4.05 -0.97
N ARG A 41 9.79 5.27 -0.60
CA ARG A 41 9.49 6.33 -1.56
C ARG A 41 10.70 6.65 -2.43
N LYS A 42 11.88 6.87 -1.84
CA LYS A 42 13.12 7.11 -2.60
C LYS A 42 13.45 5.95 -3.55
N SER A 43 13.24 4.71 -3.13
CA SER A 43 13.48 3.56 -3.99
C SER A 43 12.52 3.51 -5.19
N LEU A 44 11.25 3.85 -4.99
CA LEU A 44 10.26 3.95 -6.07
C LEU A 44 10.57 5.12 -6.99
N ASP A 45 10.97 6.27 -6.44
CA ASP A 45 11.39 7.45 -7.20
C ASP A 45 12.59 7.14 -8.09
N PHE A 46 13.58 6.43 -7.56
CA PHE A 46 14.73 5.96 -8.33
C PHE A 46 14.33 4.98 -9.42
N MET A 47 13.52 3.97 -9.09
CA MET A 47 13.10 2.94 -10.04
C MET A 47 12.31 3.50 -11.21
N PHE A 48 11.44 4.49 -10.97
CA PHE A 48 10.56 5.07 -11.99
C PHE A 48 11.03 6.43 -12.50
N GLU A 49 12.29 6.81 -12.25
CA GLU A 49 12.85 8.12 -12.61
C GLU A 49 12.73 8.43 -14.12
N HIS A 50 12.92 7.42 -14.97
CA HIS A 50 12.92 7.55 -16.42
C HIS A 50 11.59 7.20 -17.09
N LEU A 51 10.56 6.87 -16.32
CA LEU A 51 9.23 6.60 -16.84
C LEU A 51 8.56 7.90 -17.28
N ASP A 52 7.87 7.89 -18.42
CA ASP A 52 7.13 9.06 -18.87
C ASP A 52 5.81 9.10 -18.10
N ARG A 53 5.80 9.91 -17.04
CA ARG A 53 4.64 10.09 -16.16
C ARG A 53 3.42 10.64 -16.91
N ASN A 54 3.59 11.26 -18.08
CA ASN A 54 2.47 11.71 -18.91
C ASN A 54 1.76 10.58 -19.64
N SER A 55 2.45 9.48 -19.89
CA SER A 55 1.88 8.28 -20.52
C SER A 55 1.02 7.45 -19.57
N VAL A 56 1.14 7.66 -18.26
CA VAL A 56 0.36 6.95 -17.23
C VAL A 56 -1.10 7.41 -17.25
N PRO A 57 -2.06 6.53 -17.58
CA PRO A 57 -3.48 6.86 -17.56
C PRO A 57 -3.92 7.35 -16.17
N LYS A 58 -4.76 8.40 -16.14
CA LYS A 58 -5.28 9.04 -14.91
C LYS A 58 -4.24 9.61 -13.95
N GLY A 59 -2.94 9.46 -14.23
CA GLY A 59 -1.86 9.93 -13.35
C GLY A 59 -1.67 9.11 -12.07
N LEU A 60 -2.29 7.92 -11.97
CA LEU A 60 -2.18 7.01 -10.83
C LEU A 60 -1.57 5.68 -11.30
N LEU A 61 -0.43 5.29 -10.73
CA LEU A 61 0.28 4.05 -11.07
C LEU A 61 0.45 3.18 -9.82
N ARG A 62 -0.22 2.03 -9.78
CA ARG A 62 -0.15 1.09 -8.65
C ARG A 62 1.27 0.63 -8.37
N ASP A 63 2.04 0.32 -9.42
CA ASP A 63 3.43 -0.13 -9.31
C ASP A 63 4.38 0.93 -8.71
N TYR A 64 3.98 2.20 -8.70
CA TYR A 64 4.73 3.32 -8.08
C TYR A 64 4.22 3.67 -6.67
N ALA A 65 3.17 2.99 -6.19
CA ALA A 65 2.60 3.23 -4.88
C ALA A 65 3.44 2.58 -3.78
N VAL A 66 3.62 3.29 -2.67
CA VAL A 66 3.81 2.62 -1.38
C VAL A 66 2.48 2.01 -0.99
N GLU A 67 2.42 0.68 -0.96
CA GLU A 67 1.21 -0.08 -0.64
C GLU A 67 0.98 -0.14 0.87
N TYR A 68 -0.10 0.48 1.34
CA TYR A 68 -0.54 0.44 2.74
C TYR A 68 -1.73 -0.50 2.94
N GLU A 69 -2.45 -0.83 1.87
CA GLU A 69 -3.53 -1.81 1.81
C GLU A 69 -3.55 -2.43 0.41
N ASP A 70 -3.86 -3.73 0.32
CA ASP A 70 -3.86 -4.45 -0.94
C ASP A 70 -5.12 -4.12 -1.76
N PHE A 71 -4.94 -3.48 -2.92
CA PHE A 71 -6.02 -3.17 -3.83
C PHE A 71 -6.70 -4.40 -4.42
N ASP A 72 -6.03 -5.56 -4.50
CA ASP A 72 -6.61 -6.78 -5.07
C ASP A 72 -7.81 -7.28 -4.25
N LEU A 73 -7.86 -6.98 -2.96
CA LEU A 73 -8.97 -7.29 -2.06
C LEU A 73 -10.22 -6.42 -2.29
N PHE A 74 -10.06 -5.26 -2.93
CA PHE A 74 -11.09 -4.22 -3.07
C PHE A 74 -11.44 -3.92 -4.54
N THR A 75 -11.32 -4.92 -5.42
CA THR A 75 -11.59 -4.79 -6.86
C THR A 75 -13.06 -4.89 -7.24
N GLY A 76 -13.93 -5.26 -6.30
CA GLY A 76 -15.34 -5.59 -6.55
C GLY A 76 -15.56 -6.94 -7.27
N LYS A 77 -14.48 -7.70 -7.52
CA LYS A 77 -14.53 -9.04 -8.14
C LYS A 77 -14.29 -10.17 -7.15
N VAL A 78 -13.60 -9.88 -6.05
CA VAL A 78 -13.36 -10.84 -4.96
C VAL A 78 -14.61 -10.95 -4.09
N PRO A 79 -15.06 -12.15 -3.70
CA PRO A 79 -16.18 -12.32 -2.76
C PRO A 79 -15.93 -11.56 -1.45
N LEU A 80 -17.00 -11.07 -0.82
CA LEU A 80 -16.88 -10.46 0.50
C LEU A 80 -16.55 -11.52 1.56
N ASP A 81 -15.51 -11.26 2.33
CA ASP A 81 -15.05 -12.07 3.46
C ASP A 81 -14.44 -11.17 4.55
N ASP A 82 -13.94 -11.78 5.64
CA ASP A 82 -13.36 -11.03 6.75
C ASP A 82 -12.09 -10.24 6.35
N ASP A 83 -11.42 -10.67 5.27
CA ASP A 83 -10.19 -10.07 4.76
C ASP A 83 -10.45 -8.88 3.83
N ASN A 84 -11.70 -8.53 3.51
CA ASN A 84 -12.03 -7.32 2.74
C ASN A 84 -13.14 -6.45 3.37
N ILE A 85 -13.33 -6.55 4.69
CA ILE A 85 -14.19 -5.63 5.44
C ILE A 85 -13.58 -4.23 5.49
N GLY A 86 -14.33 -3.24 5.01
CA GLY A 86 -13.95 -1.82 5.02
C GLY A 86 -14.03 -1.19 6.42
N THR A 87 -12.98 -1.36 7.22
CA THR A 87 -12.82 -0.63 8.49
C THR A 87 -12.24 0.76 8.27
N VAL A 88 -12.37 1.66 9.26
CA VAL A 88 -11.80 3.01 9.21
C VAL A 88 -10.30 3.00 8.90
N VAL A 89 -9.58 2.06 9.50
CA VAL A 89 -8.13 1.92 9.34
C VAL A 89 -7.80 1.52 7.90
N ARG A 90 -8.48 0.50 7.38
CA ARG A 90 -8.27 0.00 6.02
C ARG A 90 -8.67 1.03 4.97
N PHE A 91 -9.80 1.70 5.17
CA PHE A 91 -10.22 2.82 4.32
C PHE A 91 -9.17 3.93 4.28
N GLY A 92 -8.60 4.30 5.43
CA GLY A 92 -7.49 5.25 5.50
C GLY A 92 -6.24 4.76 4.76
N ASN A 93 -5.90 3.48 4.86
CA ASN A 93 -4.75 2.89 4.16
C ASN A 93 -4.97 2.78 2.64
N LEU A 94 -6.20 2.51 2.18
CA LEU A 94 -6.55 2.54 0.76
C LEU A 94 -6.36 3.96 0.17
N LEU A 95 -6.84 4.97 0.89
CA LEU A 95 -6.64 6.37 0.50
C LEU A 95 -5.15 6.75 0.47
N LYS A 96 -4.36 6.34 1.47
CA LYS A 96 -2.90 6.54 1.46
C LYS A 96 -2.24 5.85 0.27
N THR A 97 -2.66 4.65 -0.09
CA THR A 97 -2.14 3.92 -1.25
C THR A 97 -2.49 4.66 -2.56
N ILE A 98 -3.71 5.19 -2.69
CA ILE A 98 -4.09 6.04 -3.83
C ILE A 98 -3.23 7.29 -3.92
N SER A 99 -3.09 8.05 -2.84
CA SER A 99 -2.25 9.25 -2.79
C SER A 99 -0.81 8.92 -3.19
N SER A 100 -0.28 7.82 -2.66
CA SER A 100 1.06 7.32 -2.94
C SER A 100 1.26 6.83 -4.38
N SER A 101 0.19 6.46 -5.09
CA SER A 101 0.23 6.04 -6.50
C SER A 101 0.33 7.21 -7.48
N ALA A 102 0.12 8.45 -7.02
CA ALA A 102 0.12 9.62 -7.88
C ALA A 102 1.52 9.90 -8.45
N VAL A 103 1.65 9.77 -9.77
CA VAL A 103 2.86 10.18 -10.51
C VAL A 103 2.79 11.66 -10.94
N LYS A 104 1.60 12.27 -10.86
CA LYS A 104 1.33 13.67 -11.16
C LYS A 104 0.84 14.41 -9.90
N VAL A 105 -0.41 14.88 -9.91
CA VAL A 105 -1.05 15.56 -8.79
C VAL A 105 -1.73 14.50 -7.93
N ASP A 106 -1.53 14.58 -6.61
CA ASP A 106 -2.22 13.74 -5.65
C ASP A 106 -3.72 14.08 -5.64
N PRO A 107 -4.63 13.16 -6.01
CA PRO A 107 -6.06 13.43 -6.03
C PRO A 107 -6.66 13.60 -4.63
N LEU A 108 -5.91 13.30 -3.57
CA LEU A 108 -6.32 13.42 -2.18
C LEU A 108 -5.62 14.57 -1.46
N GLU A 109 -4.89 15.42 -2.18
CA GLU A 109 -4.27 16.61 -1.60
C GLU A 109 -5.35 17.48 -0.92
N GLY A 110 -5.19 17.72 0.38
CA GLY A 110 -6.17 18.49 1.17
C GLY A 110 -7.39 17.70 1.65
N PHE A 111 -7.55 16.43 1.28
CA PHE A 111 -8.67 15.58 1.71
C PHE A 111 -8.78 15.47 3.24
N GLU A 112 -7.64 15.43 3.95
CA GLU A 112 -7.63 15.40 5.42
C GLU A 112 -8.32 16.62 6.03
N ASN A 113 -8.18 17.79 5.42
CA ASN A 113 -8.83 19.02 5.89
C ASN A 113 -10.34 18.94 5.68
N SER A 114 -10.78 18.35 4.56
CA SER A 114 -12.20 18.09 4.29
C SER A 114 -12.82 17.15 5.34
N ILE A 115 -12.13 16.06 5.70
CA ILE A 115 -12.60 15.14 6.76
C ILE A 115 -12.66 15.83 8.13
N LYS A 116 -11.65 16.62 8.50
CA LYS A 116 -11.64 17.38 9.76
C LYS A 116 -12.82 18.35 9.84
N ASN A 117 -13.17 19.00 8.73
CA ASN A 117 -14.30 19.92 8.66
C ASN A 117 -15.65 19.22 8.80
N ILE A 118 -15.82 18.04 8.19
CA ILE A 118 -17.06 17.24 8.32
C ILE A 118 -17.29 16.85 9.78
N LYS A 119 -16.25 16.33 10.46
CA LYS A 119 -16.36 15.92 11.87
C LYS A 119 -16.72 17.06 12.84
N LYS A 120 -16.34 18.30 12.51
CA LYS A 120 -16.59 19.46 13.37
C LYS A 120 -18.05 19.95 13.32
N ASN A 121 -18.76 19.73 12.21
CA ASN A 121 -20.04 20.37 11.94
C ASN A 121 -21.27 19.48 12.21
N ASN A 122 -21.12 18.15 12.28
CA ASN A 122 -22.25 17.21 12.27
C ASN A 122 -22.30 16.34 13.53
N SER A 123 -22.55 16.93 14.71
CA SER A 123 -22.80 16.15 15.92
C SER A 123 -24.14 15.41 15.81
N GLY A 124 -24.08 14.10 15.59
CA GLY A 124 -25.26 13.21 15.58
C GLY A 124 -25.56 12.47 14.27
N GLU A 125 -24.76 12.69 13.22
CA GLU A 125 -24.87 11.95 11.95
C GLU A 125 -23.84 10.81 11.87
N LEU A 126 -24.13 9.79 11.05
CA LEU A 126 -23.17 8.75 10.68
C LEU A 126 -22.48 9.14 9.36
N THR A 127 -21.16 9.24 9.36
CA THR A 127 -20.37 9.60 8.19
C THR A 127 -19.89 8.34 7.49
N LEU A 128 -20.36 8.13 6.27
CA LEU A 128 -19.83 7.09 5.40
C LEU A 128 -18.79 7.68 4.46
N GLY A 129 -17.58 7.11 4.49
CA GLY A 129 -16.58 7.30 3.45
C GLY A 129 -16.80 6.27 2.35
N ILE A 130 -16.81 6.72 1.10
CA ILE A 130 -16.87 5.85 -0.09
C ILE A 130 -15.79 6.34 -1.05
N MET A 131 -15.03 5.40 -1.62
CA MET A 131 -14.03 5.67 -2.64
C MET A 131 -14.23 4.78 -3.85
N LEU A 132 -13.99 5.35 -5.03
CA LEU A 132 -13.89 4.64 -6.30
C LEU A 132 -12.81 5.32 -7.12
N TYR A 133 -11.72 4.61 -7.38
CA TYR A 133 -10.61 5.11 -8.20
C TYR A 133 -10.30 4.13 -9.32
N GLU A 134 -10.09 4.67 -10.51
CA GLU A 134 -9.47 3.97 -11.62
C GLU A 134 -7.97 4.30 -11.63
N TYR A 135 -7.12 3.29 -11.72
CA TYR A 135 -5.67 3.44 -11.71
C TYR A 135 -5.02 2.57 -12.79
N ALA A 136 -3.78 2.92 -13.17
CA ALA A 136 -2.97 2.15 -14.08
C ALA A 136 -2.12 1.10 -13.32
N ARG A 137 -1.95 -0.07 -13.93
CA ARG A 137 -0.97 -1.09 -13.54
C ARG A 137 -0.14 -1.47 -14.74
N ILE A 138 1.15 -1.73 -14.55
CA ILE A 138 2.00 -2.28 -15.61
C ILE A 138 1.49 -3.67 -15.98
N LYS A 139 1.26 -3.92 -17.27
CA LYS A 139 0.84 -5.24 -17.76
C LYS A 139 1.90 -6.28 -17.40
N ALA A 140 1.47 -7.48 -17.01
CA ALA A 140 2.39 -8.57 -16.65
C ALA A 140 3.37 -8.94 -17.77
N ASN A 141 2.97 -8.78 -19.03
CA ASN A 141 3.79 -9.01 -20.22
C ASN A 141 4.55 -7.75 -20.71
N ALA A 142 4.52 -6.62 -20.00
CA ALA A 142 5.10 -5.37 -20.49
C ALA A 142 6.62 -5.47 -20.73
N LEU A 143 7.33 -6.27 -19.93
CA LEU A 143 8.76 -6.54 -20.13
C LEU A 143 9.01 -7.53 -21.28
N THR A 144 8.29 -8.65 -21.32
CA THR A 144 8.48 -9.68 -22.35
C THR A 144 8.13 -9.18 -23.73
N ASP A 145 7.11 -8.31 -23.81
CA ASP A 145 6.64 -7.72 -25.05
C ASP A 145 7.44 -6.46 -25.40
N GLY A 146 8.41 -6.05 -24.56
CA GLY A 146 9.24 -4.88 -24.79
C GLY A 146 8.45 -3.57 -24.86
N LEU A 147 7.35 -3.47 -24.10
CA LEU A 147 6.59 -2.22 -23.89
C LEU A 147 7.33 -1.29 -22.92
N ILE A 148 8.03 -1.88 -21.95
CA ILE A 148 8.99 -1.22 -21.06
C ILE A 148 10.34 -1.95 -21.09
N ARG A 149 11.37 -1.31 -20.57
CA ARG A 149 12.71 -1.88 -20.39
C ARG A 149 13.15 -1.68 -18.95
N TYR A 150 13.84 -2.68 -18.38
CA TYR A 150 14.35 -2.61 -17.02
C TYR A 150 15.86 -2.82 -17.01
N GLU A 151 16.60 -1.79 -16.62
CA GLU A 151 18.06 -1.80 -16.60
C GLU A 151 18.57 -0.97 -15.43
N ASN A 152 19.63 -1.44 -14.77
CA ASN A 152 20.27 -0.76 -13.63
C ASN A 152 19.30 -0.39 -12.49
N GLY A 153 18.27 -1.21 -12.26
CA GLY A 153 17.27 -0.97 -11.23
C GLY A 153 16.18 0.04 -11.60
N GLN A 154 16.13 0.49 -12.85
CA GLN A 154 15.22 1.53 -13.32
C GLN A 154 14.37 1.05 -14.50
N VAL A 155 13.15 1.59 -14.57
CA VAL A 155 12.16 1.34 -15.62
C VAL A 155 12.24 2.47 -16.64
N TYR A 156 12.34 2.08 -17.91
CA TYR A 156 12.40 2.98 -19.05
C TYR A 156 11.22 2.72 -19.99
N ASN A 157 10.69 3.79 -20.58
CA ASN A 157 9.77 3.66 -21.70
C ASN A 157 10.49 3.08 -22.92
N THR A 158 9.71 2.54 -23.84
CA THR A 158 10.19 2.16 -25.17
C THR A 158 9.49 3.01 -26.24
N ASN A 159 9.94 2.91 -27.49
CA ASN A 159 9.32 3.63 -28.60
C ASN A 159 8.08 2.92 -29.18
N LYS A 160 7.54 1.90 -28.48
CA LYS A 160 6.34 1.19 -28.94
C LYS A 160 5.10 2.07 -28.75
N ALA A 161 4.21 2.03 -29.75
CA ALA A 161 2.94 2.76 -29.70
C ALA A 161 1.91 2.12 -28.76
N GLU A 162 2.07 0.83 -28.43
CA GLU A 162 1.20 0.15 -27.48
C GLU A 162 1.50 0.60 -26.05
N SER A 163 0.46 0.92 -25.29
CA SER A 163 0.58 1.28 -23.88
C SER A 163 1.05 0.09 -23.03
N PRO A 164 2.03 0.27 -22.13
CA PRO A 164 2.45 -0.76 -21.19
C PRO A 164 1.47 -0.97 -20.04
N TYR A 165 0.41 -0.16 -19.95
CA TYR A 165 -0.50 -0.14 -18.81
C TYR A 165 -1.83 -0.83 -19.11
N GLN A 166 -2.42 -1.41 -18.06
CA GLN A 166 -3.82 -1.82 -18.00
C GLN A 166 -4.54 -1.00 -16.92
N LEU A 167 -5.85 -0.78 -17.10
CA LEU A 167 -6.67 -0.07 -16.13
C LEU A 167 -7.32 -1.06 -15.16
N GLU A 168 -7.32 -0.70 -13.89
CA GLU A 168 -7.97 -1.43 -12.80
C GLU A 168 -8.73 -0.46 -11.89
N TYR A 169 -9.57 -1.00 -11.01
CA TYR A 169 -10.38 -0.22 -10.08
C TYR A 169 -10.16 -0.67 -8.65
N VAL A 170 -10.21 0.28 -7.72
CA VAL A 170 -10.38 0.03 -6.29
C VAL A 170 -11.67 0.69 -5.81
N PHE A 171 -12.46 -0.06 -5.05
CA PHE A 171 -13.73 0.37 -4.48
C PHE A 171 -13.83 -0.06 -3.03
N ALA A 172 -14.11 0.89 -2.14
CA ALA A 172 -14.32 0.60 -0.73
C ALA A 172 -15.25 1.61 -0.09
N GLY A 173 -15.92 1.17 0.99
CA GLY A 173 -16.69 2.03 1.87
C GLY A 173 -16.41 1.70 3.33
N SER A 174 -16.45 2.72 4.19
CA SER A 174 -16.32 2.56 5.63
C SER A 174 -17.20 3.56 6.36
N CYS A 175 -17.82 3.12 7.45
CA CYS A 175 -18.26 4.03 8.50
C CYS A 175 -17.03 4.72 9.10
N LEU A 176 -17.00 6.05 9.18
CA LEU A 176 -15.83 6.81 9.64
C LEU A 176 -15.85 7.06 11.17
N GLU A 177 -16.89 6.59 11.84
CA GLU A 177 -17.05 6.57 13.28
C GLU A 177 -16.55 5.26 13.88
N THR A 178 -15.84 5.35 15.00
CA THR A 178 -15.30 4.18 15.74
C THR A 178 -16.29 3.60 16.75
N SER A 179 -17.35 4.35 17.13
CA SER A 179 -18.48 3.81 17.90
C SER A 179 -19.74 4.64 17.67
N THR A 180 -20.90 3.97 17.71
CA THR A 180 -22.20 4.64 17.79
C THR A 180 -22.90 4.14 19.06
N GLN A 181 -23.35 5.07 19.92
CA GLN A 181 -24.08 4.71 21.15
C GLN A 181 -25.60 4.57 20.92
N GLN A 182 -26.08 4.72 19.68
CA GLN A 182 -27.51 4.75 19.36
C GLN A 182 -27.80 4.04 18.04
N SER A 183 -28.83 3.19 18.04
CA SER A 183 -29.22 2.30 16.94
C SER A 183 -30.06 2.96 15.84
N ASN A 184 -30.56 4.18 16.04
CA ASN A 184 -31.33 4.93 15.05
C ASN A 184 -30.55 6.18 14.59
N ARG A 185 -29.93 6.08 13.42
CA ARG A 185 -29.21 7.17 12.77
C ARG A 185 -29.63 7.30 11.32
N ILE A 186 -29.73 8.54 10.86
CA ILE A 186 -29.94 8.87 9.44
C ILE A 186 -28.57 8.78 8.77
N ILE A 187 -28.50 8.02 7.68
CA ILE A 187 -27.32 7.98 6.81
C ILE A 187 -27.47 9.10 5.79
N SER A 188 -26.65 10.13 5.92
CA SER A 188 -26.54 11.22 4.96
C SER A 188 -25.27 11.02 4.14
N TYR A 189 -25.39 10.89 2.81
CA TYR A 189 -24.24 10.86 1.91
C TYR A 189 -24.27 12.07 1.00
N LYS A 190 -23.09 12.66 0.77
CA LYS A 190 -22.89 13.70 -0.23
C LYS A 190 -21.77 13.24 -1.17
N LEU A 191 -22.15 12.85 -2.39
CA LEU A 191 -21.18 12.56 -3.43
C LEU A 191 -20.57 13.88 -3.88
N GLN A 192 -19.35 14.17 -3.43
CA GLN A 192 -18.55 15.25 -4.01
C GLN A 192 -17.89 14.72 -5.28
N HIS A 193 -18.39 15.21 -6.41
CA HIS A 193 -17.77 14.98 -7.71
C HIS A 193 -16.58 15.94 -7.85
N GLU A 194 -15.42 15.59 -7.33
CA GLU A 194 -14.19 16.29 -7.69
C GLU A 194 -13.87 15.92 -9.14
N LYS A 195 -14.00 16.90 -10.04
CA LYS A 195 -13.52 16.76 -11.41
C LYS A 195 -12.01 16.56 -11.34
N CYS A 196 -11.55 15.32 -11.50
CA CYS A 196 -10.17 15.09 -11.92
C CYS A 196 -9.96 15.91 -13.21
N GLY A 197 -9.00 16.85 -13.15
CA GLY A 197 -8.81 17.90 -14.15
C GLY A 197 -8.71 17.37 -15.59
N ASN A 198 -9.22 18.21 -16.51
CA ASN A 198 -9.14 18.03 -17.96
C ASN A 198 -7.70 17.84 -18.46
#